data_AF-A0A7K0PY56-F1
#
_entry.id   AF-A0A7K0PY56-F1
#
_cell.length_a   1.000
_cell.length_b   1.000
_cell.length_c   1.000
_cell.angle_alpha   90.00
_cell.angle_beta   90.00
_cell.angle_gamma   90.00
#
_symmetry.space_group_name_H-M   'P 1'
#
loop_
_entity.id
_entity.type
_entity.pdbx_description
1 polymer ?
#
loop_
_entity_poly.entity_id
_entity_poly.type
_entity_poly.pdbx_seq_one_letter_code
_entity_poly.pdbx_strand_id
1 'polypeptide(L)'
;MSFQAPWWLLALLAVVALAGFYVLLQRRRQKYAARFTNVALLGALVPKRPGWRRHLAFGLVVLGLGAFVLSLAQPSTEVRVPRERATVVLALDVSLSMQATDVEPSRFEAMKTAAKEFVDILPAQINLGLVSFSGRATTLVPPTTDRESVSVAIDNLQLDEATAIGDAILTSLTAIQNFTSTLQDAGEAAPPARVVLLSDGFSTVGAEPLDAVASAIAAEVPVSTIAFGTDFGTV
;
A
#
# COMPACT_ATOMS: atom_id res chain seq x y z
N MET A 1 -5.97 -15.14 -6.93
CA MET A 1 -5.91 -15.20 -8.41
C MET A 1 -7.22 -14.68 -8.95
N SER A 2 -7.17 -13.61 -9.72
CA SER A 2 -8.30 -13.00 -10.41
C SER A 2 -8.12 -13.16 -11.91
N PHE A 3 -9.20 -13.08 -12.68
CA PHE A 3 -9.16 -13.04 -14.14
C PHE A 3 -9.48 -11.62 -14.57
N GLN A 4 -8.62 -10.99 -15.38
CA GLN A 4 -8.88 -9.63 -15.85
C GLN A 4 -9.99 -9.58 -16.90
N ALA A 5 -10.19 -10.68 -17.63
CA ALA A 5 -11.24 -10.83 -18.63
C ALA A 5 -12.05 -12.12 -18.41
N PRO A 6 -12.86 -12.20 -17.32
CA PRO A 6 -13.54 -13.44 -16.92
C PRO A 6 -14.58 -13.92 -17.93
N TRP A 7 -15.10 -13.03 -18.78
CA TRP A 7 -16.09 -13.36 -19.81
C TRP A 7 -15.58 -14.36 -20.85
N TRP A 8 -14.27 -14.42 -21.09
CA TRP A 8 -13.67 -15.43 -21.97
C TRP A 8 -13.84 -16.85 -21.45
N LEU A 9 -14.06 -17.06 -20.15
CA LEU A 9 -14.34 -18.37 -19.57
C LEU A 9 -15.64 -18.98 -20.13
N LEU A 10 -16.57 -18.16 -20.64
CA LEU A 10 -17.77 -18.68 -21.33
C LEU A 10 -17.40 -19.43 -22.62
N ALA A 11 -16.28 -19.10 -23.27
CA ALA A 11 -15.79 -19.83 -24.44
C ALA A 11 -15.41 -21.29 -24.10
N LEU A 12 -15.16 -21.60 -22.82
CA LEU A 12 -14.91 -22.97 -22.35
C LEU A 12 -16.17 -23.85 -22.54
N LEU A 13 -17.37 -23.27 -22.46
CA LEU A 13 -18.61 -23.98 -22.80
C LEU A 13 -18.64 -24.40 -24.27
N ALA A 14 -18.13 -23.57 -25.18
CA ALA A 14 -18.03 -23.92 -26.59
C ALA A 14 -17.02 -25.07 -26.83
N VAL A 15 -15.91 -25.09 -26.08
CA VAL A 15 -14.93 -26.20 -26.12
C VAL A 15 -15.56 -27.51 -25.64
N VAL A 16 -16.33 -27.47 -24.55
CA VAL A 16 -17.06 -28.66 -24.04
C VAL A 16 -18.14 -29.10 -25.02
N ALA A 17 -18.89 -28.17 -25.62
CA ALA A 17 -19.89 -28.48 -26.64
C ALA A 17 -19.28 -29.15 -27.87
N LEU A 18 -18.11 -28.68 -28.32
CA LEU A 18 -17.35 -29.29 -29.42
C LEU A 18 -16.94 -30.74 -29.09
N ALA A 19 -16.43 -30.98 -27.89
CA ALA A 19 -16.08 -32.32 -27.41
C ALA A 19 -17.32 -33.24 -27.34
N GLY A 20 -18.43 -32.75 -26.79
CA GLY A 20 -19.71 -33.46 -26.73
C GLY A 20 -20.26 -33.79 -28.12
N PHE A 21 -20.22 -32.84 -29.05
CA PHE A 21 -20.64 -33.04 -30.43
C PHE A 21 -19.81 -34.12 -31.13
N TYR A 22 -18.49 -34.11 -30.94
CA TYR A 22 -17.61 -35.15 -31.46
C TYR A 22 -17.97 -36.55 -30.93
N VAL A 23 -18.24 -36.68 -29.62
CA VAL A 23 -18.67 -37.95 -29.01
C VAL A 23 -20.04 -38.39 -29.55
N LEU A 24 -20.99 -37.47 -29.69
CA LEU A 24 -22.31 -37.77 -30.26
C LEU A 24 -22.22 -38.26 -31.71
N LEU A 25 -21.41 -37.62 -32.55
CA LEU A 25 -21.15 -38.06 -33.92
C LEU A 25 -20.52 -39.45 -33.96
N GLN A 26 -19.58 -39.73 -33.06
CA GLN A 26 -18.92 -41.03 -32.99
C GLN A 26 -19.89 -42.14 -32.53
N ARG A 27 -20.72 -41.87 -31.51
CA ARG A 27 -21.77 -42.79 -31.05
C ARG A 27 -22.84 -43.03 -32.11
N ARG A 28 -23.28 -41.99 -32.83
CA ARG A 28 -24.23 -42.12 -33.94
C ARG A 28 -23.64 -42.96 -35.08
N ARG A 29 -22.38 -42.71 -35.47
CA ARG A 29 -21.70 -43.49 -36.52
C ARG A 29 -21.63 -44.98 -36.20
N GLN A 30 -21.38 -45.37 -34.95
CA GLN A 30 -21.40 -46.78 -34.55
C GLN A 30 -22.80 -47.40 -34.65
N LYS A 31 -23.85 -46.66 -34.28
CA LYS A 31 -25.24 -47.11 -34.43
C LYS A 31 -25.69 -47.24 -35.89
N TYR A 32 -25.25 -46.34 -36.79
CA TYR A 32 -25.55 -46.42 -38.22
C TYR A 32 -24.77 -47.55 -38.92
N ALA A 33 -23.52 -47.79 -38.53
CA ALA A 33 -22.72 -48.90 -39.05
C ALA A 33 -23.32 -50.27 -38.71
N ALA A 34 -23.97 -50.41 -37.55
CA ALA A 34 -24.68 -51.63 -37.13
C ALA A 34 -25.97 -51.91 -37.93
N ARG A 35 -26.44 -50.96 -38.75
CA ARG A 35 -27.71 -51.04 -39.50
C ARG A 35 -27.53 -51.49 -40.97
N PHE A 36 -26.30 -51.68 -41.43
CA PHE A 36 -25.99 -52.22 -42.75
C PHE A 36 -25.80 -53.74 -42.68
N THR A 37 -26.76 -54.48 -43.22
CA THR A 37 -26.84 -55.96 -43.23
C THR A 37 -25.95 -56.65 -44.27
N ASN A 38 -25.05 -55.93 -44.97
CA ASN A 38 -24.11 -56.55 -45.91
C ASN A 38 -22.65 -56.28 -45.51
N VAL A 39 -22.20 -57.04 -44.51
CA VAL A 39 -20.91 -56.91 -43.84
C VAL A 39 -19.73 -57.40 -44.72
N ALA A 40 -20.01 -58.14 -45.80
CA ALA A 40 -19.00 -58.81 -46.61
C ALA A 40 -18.31 -57.90 -47.66
N LEU A 41 -18.99 -56.85 -48.16
CA LEU A 41 -18.41 -55.95 -49.18
C LEU A 41 -17.69 -54.71 -48.59
N LEU A 42 -17.86 -54.45 -47.29
CA LEU A 42 -17.27 -53.27 -46.63
C LEU A 42 -15.79 -53.46 -46.26
N GLY A 43 -15.31 -54.70 -46.14
CA GLY A 43 -13.91 -54.97 -45.76
C GLY A 43 -12.87 -54.64 -46.85
N ALA A 44 -13.26 -54.69 -48.13
CA ALA A 44 -12.34 -54.57 -49.25
C ALA A 44 -12.11 -53.13 -49.76
N LEU A 45 -13.00 -52.19 -49.41
CA LEU A 45 -12.99 -50.81 -49.93
C LEU A 45 -12.75 -49.74 -48.85
N VAL A 46 -12.66 -50.12 -47.58
CA VAL A 46 -12.52 -49.17 -46.47
C VAL A 46 -11.04 -49.07 -46.06
N PRO A 47 -10.34 -47.96 -46.36
CA PRO A 47 -8.97 -47.78 -45.93
C PRO A 47 -8.87 -47.82 -44.40
N LYS A 48 -7.81 -48.46 -43.87
CA LYS A 48 -7.51 -48.56 -42.43
C LYS A 48 -7.48 -47.16 -41.82
N ARG A 49 -8.55 -46.78 -41.13
CA ARG A 49 -8.65 -45.46 -40.50
C ARG A 49 -7.72 -45.40 -39.28
N PRO A 50 -7.06 -44.26 -39.03
CA PRO A 50 -6.24 -44.08 -37.84
C PRO A 50 -7.12 -44.08 -36.58
N GLY A 51 -7.40 -45.27 -36.03
CA GLY A 51 -8.39 -45.48 -34.97
C GLY A 51 -8.11 -44.66 -33.71
N TRP A 52 -7.07 -45.02 -32.96
CA TRP A 52 -6.69 -44.29 -31.74
C TRP A 52 -6.08 -42.91 -32.02
N ARG A 53 -5.26 -42.80 -33.07
CA ARG A 53 -4.55 -41.55 -33.41
C ARG A 53 -5.49 -40.39 -33.69
N ARG A 54 -6.69 -40.64 -34.24
CA ARG A 54 -7.71 -39.61 -34.46
C ARG A 54 -8.28 -39.07 -33.14
N HIS A 55 -8.46 -39.93 -32.14
CA HIS A 55 -8.94 -39.52 -30.82
C HIS A 55 -7.86 -38.75 -30.05
N LEU A 56 -6.60 -39.18 -30.17
CA LEU A 56 -5.46 -38.47 -29.62
C LEU A 56 -5.31 -37.06 -30.23
N ALA A 57 -5.37 -36.95 -31.56
CA ALA A 57 -5.29 -35.66 -32.24
C ALA A 57 -6.43 -34.72 -31.84
N PHE A 58 -7.67 -35.23 -31.76
CA PHE A 58 -8.80 -34.43 -31.29
C PHE A 58 -8.66 -34.01 -29.82
N GLY A 59 -8.19 -34.90 -28.95
CA GLY A 59 -7.93 -34.60 -27.55
C GLY A 59 -6.89 -33.49 -27.37
N LEU A 60 -5.80 -33.53 -28.15
CA LEU A 60 -4.79 -32.47 -28.17
C LEU A 60 -5.35 -31.12 -28.63
N VAL A 61 -6.21 -31.10 -29.65
CA VAL A 61 -6.89 -29.87 -30.10
C VAL A 61 -7.80 -29.30 -29.02
N VAL A 62 -8.60 -30.14 -28.35
CA VAL A 62 -9.49 -29.70 -27.26
C VAL A 62 -8.69 -29.16 -26.08
N LEU A 63 -7.61 -29.83 -25.69
CA LEU A 63 -6.70 -29.35 -24.64
C LEU A 63 -6.04 -28.03 -25.02
N GLY A 64 -5.56 -27.90 -26.27
CA GLY A 64 -4.97 -26.66 -26.78
C GLY A 64 -5.96 -25.50 -26.76
N LEU A 65 -7.20 -25.73 -27.19
CA LEU A 65 -8.27 -24.72 -27.11
C LEU A 65 -8.61 -24.34 -25.67
N GLY A 66 -8.63 -25.31 -24.75
CA GLY A 66 -8.83 -25.04 -23.33
C GLY A 66 -7.72 -24.15 -22.74
N ALA A 67 -6.46 -24.47 -23.03
CA ALA A 67 -5.31 -23.66 -22.62
C ALA A 67 -5.35 -22.25 -23.24
N PHE A 68 -5.76 -22.14 -24.50
CA PHE A 68 -5.92 -20.86 -25.19
C PHE A 68 -7.00 -19.98 -24.53
N VAL A 69 -8.16 -20.55 -24.21
CA VAL A 69 -9.24 -19.82 -23.51
C VAL A 69 -8.78 -19.37 -22.12
N LEU A 70 -8.06 -20.22 -21.38
CA LEU A 70 -7.49 -19.85 -20.09
C LEU A 70 -6.47 -18.71 -20.23
N SER A 71 -5.65 -18.71 -21.28
CA SER A 71 -4.73 -17.62 -21.57
C SER A 71 -5.47 -16.31 -21.88
N LEU A 72 -6.57 -16.36 -22.63
CA LEU A 72 -7.40 -15.19 -22.94
C LEU A 72 -8.11 -14.62 -21.71
N ALA A 73 -8.45 -15.46 -20.73
CA ALA A 73 -9.03 -15.02 -19.48
C ALA A 73 -8.04 -14.20 -18.61
N GLN A 74 -6.75 -14.15 -19.00
CA GLN A 74 -5.69 -13.39 -18.33
C GLN A 74 -5.66 -13.65 -16.82
N PRO A 75 -5.23 -14.86 -16.39
CA PRO A 75 -5.07 -15.16 -14.98
C PRO A 75 -4.00 -14.22 -14.40
N SER A 76 -4.43 -13.33 -13.51
CA SER A 76 -3.57 -12.41 -12.80
C SER A 76 -3.49 -12.77 -11.33
N THR A 77 -2.30 -12.61 -10.76
CA THR A 77 -2.11 -12.63 -9.32
C THR A 77 -1.75 -11.22 -8.90
N GLU A 78 -2.55 -10.62 -8.02
CA GLU A 78 -2.15 -9.39 -7.36
C GLU A 78 -0.99 -9.70 -6.43
N VAL A 79 0.20 -9.21 -6.80
CA VAL A 79 1.35 -9.20 -5.91
C VAL A 79 1.40 -7.81 -5.31
N ARG A 80 1.12 -7.70 -4.01
CA ARG A 80 1.34 -6.47 -3.26
C ARG A 80 2.85 -6.30 -3.11
N VAL A 81 3.45 -5.46 -3.94
CA VAL A 81 4.85 -5.07 -3.76
C VAL A 81 4.89 -4.11 -2.56
N PRO A 82 5.69 -4.38 -1.52
CA PRO A 82 5.89 -3.43 -0.44
C PRO A 82 6.41 -2.12 -1.03
N ARG A 83 5.62 -1.05 -0.93
CA ARG A 83 6.08 0.29 -1.27
C ARG A 83 6.67 0.84 0.01
N GLU A 84 7.99 0.99 0.06
CA GLU A 84 8.72 1.61 1.19
C GLU A 84 8.47 3.12 1.22
N ARG A 85 7.22 3.52 1.26
CA ARG A 85 6.77 4.92 1.35
C ARG A 85 5.98 5.05 2.63
N ALA A 86 6.48 5.88 3.52
CA ALA A 86 5.79 6.30 4.74
C ALA A 86 5.88 7.82 4.84
N THR A 87 4.99 8.41 5.63
CA THR A 87 5.04 9.83 5.95
C THR A 87 5.26 9.98 7.45
N VAL A 88 6.33 10.68 7.84
CA VAL A 88 6.61 11.00 9.24
C VAL A 88 6.51 12.51 9.41
N VAL A 89 5.79 12.96 10.43
CA VAL A 89 5.79 14.38 10.82
C VAL A 89 6.46 14.50 12.18
N LEU A 90 7.55 15.26 12.23
CA LEU A 90 8.20 15.68 13.47
C LEU A 90 7.46 16.90 14.01
N ALA A 91 6.93 16.80 15.22
CA ALA A 91 6.38 17.91 15.97
C ALA A 91 7.39 18.26 17.09
N LEU A 92 8.04 19.42 16.97
CA LEU A 92 9.10 19.85 17.88
C LEU A 92 8.62 20.99 18.80
N ASP A 93 8.76 20.76 20.10
CA ASP A 93 8.47 21.76 21.12
C ASP A 93 9.58 22.81 21.14
N VAL A 94 9.18 24.07 20.99
CA VAL A 94 10.06 25.24 21.07
C VAL A 94 9.64 26.18 22.21
N SER A 95 8.92 25.67 23.21
CA SER A 95 8.56 26.43 24.39
C SER A 95 9.77 26.83 25.23
N LEU A 96 9.66 27.92 25.99
CA LEU A 96 10.75 28.42 26.86
C LEU A 96 11.26 27.38 27.87
N SER A 97 10.46 26.40 28.29
CA SER A 97 10.93 25.33 29.19
C SER A 97 11.96 24.40 28.57
N MET A 98 12.06 24.38 27.23
CA MET A 98 13.13 23.70 26.51
C MET A 98 14.50 24.41 26.65
N GLN A 99 14.56 25.60 27.24
CA GLN A 99 15.82 26.28 27.55
C GLN A 99 16.57 25.61 28.71
N ALA A 100 15.90 24.78 29.52
CA ALA A 100 16.50 24.09 30.65
C ALA A 100 17.76 23.30 30.25
N THR A 101 18.75 23.27 31.16
CA THR A 101 20.10 22.70 30.94
C THR A 101 20.33 21.39 31.69
N ASP A 102 19.26 20.77 32.18
CA ASP A 102 19.30 19.45 32.80
C ASP A 102 19.58 18.31 31.80
N VAL A 103 19.49 18.62 30.51
CA VAL A 103 20.07 17.84 29.40
C VAL A 103 21.09 18.73 28.69
N GLU A 104 22.34 18.28 28.59
CA GLU A 104 23.42 19.07 28.01
C GLU A 104 23.31 19.14 26.47
N PRO A 105 23.54 20.30 25.83
CA PRO A 105 23.82 21.62 26.42
C PRO A 105 22.57 22.37 26.88
N SER A 106 21.43 22.14 26.25
CA SER A 106 20.09 22.46 26.74
C SER A 106 19.10 21.45 26.13
N ARG A 107 17.90 21.30 26.70
CA ARG A 107 16.86 20.42 26.11
C ARG A 107 16.60 20.81 24.66
N PHE A 108 16.57 22.10 24.33
CA PHE A 108 16.36 22.61 22.98
C PHE A 108 17.48 22.21 22.02
N GLU A 109 18.74 22.40 22.39
CA GLU A 109 19.87 22.05 21.52
C GLU A 109 20.05 20.53 21.40
N ALA A 110 19.81 19.78 22.48
CA ALA A 110 19.78 18.33 22.45
C ALA A 110 18.65 17.82 21.54
N MET A 111 17.47 18.43 21.60
CA MET A 111 16.33 18.12 20.74
C MET A 111 16.62 18.44 19.26
N LYS A 112 17.23 19.59 18.95
CA LYS A 112 17.68 19.92 17.58
C LYS A 112 18.68 18.89 17.06
N THR A 113 19.64 18.49 17.88
CA THR A 113 20.65 17.48 17.52
C THR A 113 19.99 16.13 17.23
N ALA A 114 19.13 15.65 18.13
CA ALA A 114 18.40 14.39 17.95
C ALA A 114 17.46 14.42 16.73
N ALA A 115 16.81 15.56 16.48
CA ALA A 115 15.96 15.72 15.31
C ALA A 115 16.77 15.65 14.00
N LYS A 116 17.96 16.26 13.94
CA LYS A 116 18.85 16.17 12.77
C LYS A 116 19.40 14.75 12.58
N GLU A 117 19.81 14.08 13.64
CA GLU A 117 20.21 12.67 13.57
C GLU A 117 19.07 11.80 13.04
N PHE A 118 17.83 12.07 13.49
CA PHE A 118 16.65 11.38 12.97
C PHE A 118 16.40 11.65 11.48
N VAL A 119 16.63 12.88 11.01
CA VAL A 119 16.54 13.23 9.58
C VAL A 119 17.55 12.41 8.76
N ASP A 120 18.75 12.22 9.28
CA ASP A 120 19.87 11.54 8.60
C ASP A 120 19.71 10.02 8.53
N ILE A 121 19.17 9.38 9.57
CA ILE A 121 18.97 7.91 9.60
C ILE A 121 17.75 7.46 8.79
N LEU A 122 16.81 8.36 8.53
CA LEU A 122 15.56 8.02 7.85
C LEU A 122 15.80 7.71 6.36
N PRO A 123 15.30 6.59 5.83
CA PRO A 123 15.40 6.26 4.40
C PRO A 123 14.90 7.37 3.48
N ALA A 124 15.59 7.59 2.36
CA ALA A 124 15.31 8.70 1.42
C ALA A 124 13.91 8.65 0.79
N GLN A 125 13.25 7.48 0.79
CA GLN A 125 11.92 7.28 0.22
C GLN A 125 10.78 7.70 1.18
N ILE A 126 11.10 7.95 2.46
CA ILE A 126 10.14 8.40 3.46
C ILE A 126 9.97 9.92 3.35
N ASN A 127 8.72 10.37 3.34
CA ASN A 127 8.39 11.78 3.40
C ASN A 127 8.50 12.24 4.86
N LEU A 128 9.25 13.32 5.09
CA LEU A 128 9.43 13.93 6.39
C LEU A 128 8.81 15.33 6.37
N GLY A 129 7.90 15.59 7.31
CA GLY A 129 7.36 16.92 7.58
C GLY A 129 7.86 17.44 8.92
N LEU A 130 7.85 18.76 9.08
CA LEU A 130 8.26 19.45 10.29
C LEU A 130 7.17 20.42 10.73
N VAL A 131 6.73 20.25 11.98
CA VAL A 131 5.84 21.14 12.72
C VAL A 131 6.62 21.64 13.93
N SER A 132 6.65 22.95 14.14
CA SER A 132 7.13 23.55 15.39
C SER A 132 5.94 23.98 16.22
N PHE A 133 6.03 23.86 17.55
CA PHE A 133 4.98 24.35 18.41
C PHE A 133 5.51 24.96 19.72
N SER A 134 4.82 26.00 20.16
CA SER A 134 4.93 26.67 21.46
C SER A 134 3.49 26.96 21.90
N GLY A 135 3.10 28.20 22.23
CA GLY A 135 1.70 28.59 22.43
C GLY A 135 0.79 28.42 21.22
N ARG A 136 1.36 28.14 20.03
CA ARG A 136 0.64 27.72 18.81
C ARG A 136 1.50 26.73 18.03
N ALA A 137 0.86 25.92 17.20
CA ALA A 137 1.54 25.00 16.29
C ALA A 137 1.58 25.55 14.86
N THR A 138 2.66 25.28 14.13
CA THR A 138 2.83 25.73 12.74
C THR A 138 3.63 24.71 11.93
N THR A 139 3.13 24.35 10.75
CA THR A 139 3.87 23.52 9.79
C THR A 139 4.95 24.36 9.11
N LEU A 140 6.22 24.07 9.43
CA LEU A 140 7.37 24.73 8.81
C LEU A 140 7.74 24.11 7.47
N VAL A 141 7.69 22.77 7.41
CA VAL A 141 7.99 22.01 6.19
C VAL A 141 6.88 20.98 5.99
N PRO A 142 6.08 21.10 4.91
CA PRO A 142 5.15 20.05 4.51
C PRO A 142 5.89 18.73 4.23
N PRO A 143 5.25 17.56 4.36
CA PRO A 143 5.91 16.28 4.09
C PRO A 143 6.64 16.24 2.74
N THR A 144 7.95 16.06 2.79
CA THR A 144 8.85 16.08 1.62
C THR A 144 9.96 15.05 1.75
N THR A 145 10.60 14.71 0.62
CA THR A 145 11.84 13.90 0.62
C THR A 145 13.10 14.76 0.71
N ASP A 146 12.96 16.09 0.58
CA ASP A 146 14.06 17.06 0.69
C ASP A 146 14.53 17.20 2.15
N ARG A 147 15.62 16.49 2.48
CA ARG A 147 16.20 16.48 3.82
C ARG A 147 16.90 17.78 4.18
N GLU A 148 17.47 18.47 3.20
CA GLU A 148 18.15 19.74 3.41
C GLU A 148 17.14 20.79 3.89
N SER A 149 15.96 20.86 3.26
CA SER A 149 14.90 21.77 3.68
C SER A 149 14.47 21.57 5.14
N VAL A 150 14.36 20.32 5.59
CA VAL A 150 14.00 19.99 6.98
C VAL A 150 15.13 20.34 7.93
N SER A 151 16.38 19.99 7.61
CA SER A 151 17.53 20.30 8.45
C SER A 151 17.73 21.81 8.61
N VAL A 152 17.58 22.58 7.53
CA VAL A 152 17.63 24.05 7.58
C VAL A 152 16.48 24.62 8.42
N ALA A 153 15.28 24.06 8.32
CA ALA A 153 14.15 24.48 9.14
C ALA A 153 14.38 24.19 10.63
N ILE A 154 14.98 23.04 10.98
CA ILE A 154 15.38 22.71 12.35
C ILE A 154 16.41 23.73 12.86
N ASP A 155 17.42 24.06 12.06
CA ASP A 155 18.47 25.00 12.45
C ASP A 155 17.92 26.39 12.77
N ASN A 156 16.84 26.81 12.08
CA ASN A 156 16.19 28.11 12.24
C ASN A 156 15.11 28.17 13.34
N LEU A 157 14.88 27.08 14.09
CA LEU A 157 13.94 27.08 15.21
C LEU A 157 14.35 28.11 16.27
N GLN A 158 13.34 28.77 16.84
CA GLN A 158 13.49 29.77 17.90
C GLN A 158 12.54 29.45 19.03
N LEU A 159 13.01 29.70 20.25
CA LEU A 159 12.19 29.52 21.45
C LEU A 159 11.09 30.57 21.51
N ASP A 160 9.93 30.18 22.05
CA ASP A 160 8.76 31.03 22.19
C ASP A 160 7.94 30.65 23.45
N GLU A 161 7.00 31.49 23.84
CA GLU A 161 6.21 31.30 25.07
C GLU A 161 5.09 30.27 24.91
N ALA A 162 4.73 29.64 26.04
CA ALA A 162 3.66 28.64 26.18
C ALA A 162 3.87 27.35 25.36
N THR A 163 2.96 26.40 25.55
CA THR A 163 3.06 25.05 24.97
C THR A 163 1.68 24.51 24.64
N ALA A 164 1.44 24.18 23.37
CA ALA A 164 0.17 23.75 22.80
C ALA A 164 0.31 22.37 22.16
N ILE A 165 0.40 21.32 22.99
CA ILE A 165 0.64 19.95 22.52
C ILE A 165 -0.52 19.42 21.67
N GLY A 166 -1.77 19.67 22.09
CA GLY A 166 -2.94 19.24 21.32
C GLY A 166 -2.97 19.85 19.92
N ASP A 167 -2.68 21.15 19.82
CA ASP A 167 -2.61 21.87 18.55
C ASP A 167 -1.48 21.35 17.66
N ALA A 168 -0.34 20.94 18.25
CA ALA A 168 0.77 20.33 17.51
C ALA A 168 0.36 19.02 16.84
N ILE A 169 -0.38 18.17 17.55
CA ILE A 169 -0.91 16.92 17.00
C ILE A 169 -1.91 17.22 15.88
N LEU A 170 -2.88 18.12 16.10
CA LEU A 170 -3.89 18.47 15.10
C LEU A 170 -3.28 19.11 13.84
N THR A 171 -2.27 19.97 14.02
CA THR A 171 -1.52 20.58 12.91
C THR A 171 -0.75 19.53 12.13
N SER A 172 -0.13 18.57 12.81
CA SER A 172 0.55 17.44 12.18
C SER A 172 -0.41 16.56 11.36
N LEU A 173 -1.59 16.26 11.90
CA LEU A 173 -2.64 15.54 11.17
C LEU A 173 -3.11 16.32 9.94
N THR A 174 -3.29 17.63 10.07
CA THR A 174 -3.67 18.50 8.95
C THR A 174 -2.61 18.49 7.85
N ALA A 175 -1.32 18.56 8.22
CA ALA A 175 -0.21 18.47 7.26
C ALA A 175 -0.21 17.12 6.51
N ILE A 176 -0.46 16.01 7.22
CA ILE A 176 -0.57 14.67 6.64
C ILE A 176 -1.78 14.58 5.69
N GLN A 177 -2.94 15.10 6.10
CA GLN A 177 -4.16 15.09 5.31
C GLN A 177 -3.98 15.88 4.02
N ASN A 178 -3.39 17.08 4.08
CA ASN A 178 -3.11 17.91 2.91
C ASN A 178 -2.13 17.24 1.95
N PHE A 179 -1.09 16.58 2.47
CA PHE A 179 -0.18 15.82 1.63
C PHE A 179 -0.89 14.62 0.97
N THR A 180 -1.72 13.92 1.74
CA THR A 180 -2.45 12.75 1.26
C THR A 180 -3.47 13.11 0.17
N SER A 181 -4.19 14.23 0.30
CA SER A 181 -5.12 14.68 -0.74
C SER A 181 -4.38 14.98 -2.05
N THR A 182 -3.21 15.63 -2.00
CA THR A 182 -2.41 15.87 -3.20
C THR A 182 -1.94 14.59 -3.90
N LEU A 183 -1.66 13.53 -3.14
CA LEU A 183 -1.31 12.22 -3.70
C LEU A 183 -2.52 11.51 -4.31
N GLN A 184 -3.69 11.61 -3.68
CA GLN A 184 -4.93 11.02 -4.19
C GLN A 184 -5.34 11.68 -5.51
N ASP A 185 -5.20 13.00 -5.64
CA ASP A 185 -5.44 13.73 -6.88
C ASP A 185 -4.49 13.27 -8.01
N ALA A 186 -3.28 12.84 -7.65
CA ALA A 186 -2.31 12.23 -8.56
C ALA A 186 -2.57 10.73 -8.83
N GLY A 187 -3.63 10.14 -8.26
CA GLY A 187 -3.98 8.73 -8.39
C GLY A 187 -3.09 7.78 -7.58
N GLU A 188 -2.34 8.29 -6.60
CA GLU A 188 -1.49 7.51 -5.72
C GLU A 188 -2.21 7.12 -4.43
N ALA A 189 -1.97 5.89 -3.95
CA ALA A 189 -2.46 5.46 -2.65
C ALA A 189 -1.76 6.21 -1.50
N ALA A 190 -2.52 6.55 -0.46
CA ALA A 190 -2.03 7.20 0.74
C ALA A 190 -0.97 6.32 1.44
N PRO A 191 0.26 6.81 1.67
CA PRO A 191 1.24 6.08 2.45
C PRO A 191 0.84 6.07 3.94
N PRO A 192 1.20 5.02 4.70
CA PRO A 192 1.04 5.02 6.14
C PRO A 192 1.78 6.21 6.76
N ALA A 193 1.15 6.86 7.74
CA ALA A 193 1.70 8.05 8.39
C ALA A 193 1.90 7.86 9.89
N ARG A 194 2.84 8.62 10.47
CA ARG A 194 3.12 8.66 11.91
C ARG A 194 3.53 10.07 12.33
N VAL A 195 3.11 10.48 13.53
CA VAL A 195 3.60 11.71 14.18
C VAL A 195 4.62 11.33 15.24
N VAL A 196 5.74 12.05 15.28
CA VAL A 196 6.75 11.93 16.35
C VAL A 196 6.82 13.28 17.05
N LEU A 197 6.36 13.32 18.31
CA LEU A 197 6.29 14.50 19.14
C LEU A 197 7.48 14.55 20.09
N LEU A 198 8.25 15.64 20.06
CA LEU A 198 9.39 15.89 20.94
C LEU A 198 9.04 17.06 21.86
N SER A 199 8.95 16.84 23.17
CA SER A 199 8.51 17.85 24.16
C SER A 199 9.04 17.50 25.56
N ASP A 200 8.96 18.45 26.50
CA ASP A 200 9.17 18.18 27.93
C ASP A 200 7.90 17.71 28.66
N GLY A 201 6.76 17.67 27.96
CA GLY A 201 5.55 16.97 28.40
C GLY A 201 4.46 17.83 29.03
N PHE A 202 4.63 19.16 29.11
CA PHE A 202 3.62 20.04 29.69
C PHE A 202 2.86 20.83 28.61
N SER A 203 1.52 20.75 28.63
CA SER A 203 0.67 21.64 27.82
C SER A 203 0.13 22.74 28.71
N THR A 204 0.22 23.99 28.26
CA THR A 204 -0.24 25.17 29.00
C THR A 204 -1.42 25.86 28.32
N VAL A 205 -1.57 25.69 27.01
CA VAL A 205 -2.64 26.28 26.19
C VAL A 205 -3.08 25.32 25.08
N GLY A 206 -4.06 25.74 24.28
CA GLY A 206 -4.53 25.01 23.09
C GLY A 206 -5.54 23.91 23.40
N ALA A 207 -5.77 23.03 22.42
CA ALA A 207 -6.63 21.86 22.60
C ALA A 207 -6.07 20.87 23.62
N GLU A 208 -6.96 20.16 24.31
CA GLU A 208 -6.58 19.08 25.22
C GLU A 208 -5.83 17.97 24.47
N PRO A 209 -4.62 17.57 24.91
CA PRO A 209 -3.81 16.57 24.20
C PRO A 209 -4.54 15.23 23.99
N LEU A 210 -5.38 14.81 24.94
CA LEU A 210 -6.13 13.56 24.84
C LEU A 210 -7.18 13.59 23.72
N ASP A 211 -7.83 14.73 23.50
CA ASP A 211 -8.80 14.89 22.42
C ASP A 211 -8.11 14.90 21.04
N ALA A 212 -6.92 15.51 20.98
CA ALA A 212 -6.09 15.48 19.77
C ALA A 212 -5.58 14.07 19.45
N VAL A 213 -5.21 13.28 20.47
CA VAL A 213 -4.84 11.86 20.31
C VAL A 213 -6.03 11.03 19.82
N ALA A 214 -7.24 11.27 20.34
CA ALA A 214 -8.45 10.59 19.84
C ALA A 214 -8.65 10.85 18.33
N SER A 215 -8.40 12.09 17.89
CA SER A 215 -8.42 12.45 16.46
C SER A 215 -7.34 11.73 15.66
N ALA A 216 -6.14 11.56 16.21
CA ALA A 216 -5.04 10.83 15.58
C ALA A 216 -5.35 9.33 15.43
N ILE A 217 -5.97 8.72 16.45
CA ILE A 217 -6.44 7.33 16.42
C ILE A 217 -7.51 7.15 15.34
N ALA A 218 -8.49 8.06 15.27
CA ALA A 218 -9.54 8.03 14.26
C ALA A 218 -8.99 8.16 12.82
N ALA A 219 -7.87 8.87 12.66
CA ALA A 219 -7.16 9.01 11.40
C ALA A 219 -6.18 7.86 11.10
N GLU A 220 -6.08 6.85 11.97
CA GLU A 220 -5.10 5.75 11.89
C GLU A 220 -3.64 6.23 11.83
N VAL A 221 -3.33 7.36 12.47
CA VAL A 221 -1.99 7.94 12.55
C VAL A 221 -1.46 7.79 13.98
N PRO A 222 -0.53 6.85 14.24
CA PRO A 222 0.07 6.70 15.55
C PRO A 222 0.87 7.96 15.93
N VAL A 223 0.79 8.35 17.20
CA VAL A 223 1.61 9.41 17.79
C VAL A 223 2.64 8.76 18.71
N SER A 224 3.92 8.96 18.42
CA SER A 224 5.03 8.54 19.27
C SER A 224 5.61 9.76 19.96
N THR A 225 5.80 9.69 21.28
CA THR A 225 6.32 10.80 22.06
C THR A 225 7.75 10.52 22.50
N ILE A 226 8.58 11.56 22.51
CA ILE A 226 9.93 11.57 23.05
C ILE A 226 9.98 12.71 24.07
N ALA A 227 10.17 12.34 25.34
CA ALA A 227 10.24 13.29 26.43
C ALA A 227 11.69 13.81 26.61
N PHE A 228 11.86 15.12 26.73
CA PHE A 228 13.13 15.76 27.05
C PHE A 228 13.09 16.33 28.47
N GLY A 229 14.03 15.89 29.29
CA GLY A 229 14.19 16.35 30.66
C GLY A 229 14.63 15.23 31.59
N THR A 230 14.92 15.61 32.83
CA THR A 230 15.29 14.70 33.90
C THR A 230 14.31 14.82 35.07
N ASP A 231 14.23 13.79 35.90
CA ASP A 231 13.36 13.76 37.09
C ASP A 231 13.68 14.88 38.11
N PHE A 232 14.87 15.48 38.01
CA PHE A 232 15.36 16.52 38.92
C PHE A 232 15.51 17.89 38.22
N GLY A 233 15.15 17.98 36.94
CA GLY A 233 15.29 19.20 36.16
C GLY A 233 14.32 20.28 36.61
N THR A 234 14.78 21.52 36.60
CA THR A 234 13.95 22.70 36.88
C THR A 234 13.96 23.65 35.69
N VAL A 235 12.81 24.29 35.45
CA VAL A 235 12.64 25.35 34.45
C VAL A 235 12.88 26.70 35.09
#